data_AF-A0A089NKD3-F1
#
_entry.id   AF-A0A089NKD3-F1
#
_cell.length_a   1.000
_cell.length_b   1.000
_cell.length_c   1.000
_cell.angle_alpha   90.00
_cell.angle_beta   90.00
_cell.angle_gamma   90.00
#
_symmetry.space_group_name_H-M   'P 1'
#
loop_
_entity.id
_entity.type
_entity.pdbx_description
1 polymer ?
#
loop_
_entity_poly.entity_id
_entity_poly.type
_entity_poly.pdbx_seq_one_letter_code
_entity_poly.pdbx_strand_id
1 'polypeptide(L)' 'MSKKCSCGNKADYAVHDDAQPKCLLCMLEAVDVPIPVLVRTLDPWEAEPVKPDLVDVIDE' A
#
# COMPACT_ATOMS: atom_id res chain seq x y z
N MET A 1 5.25 9.57 3.74
CA MET A 1 3.99 9.57 4.50
C MET A 1 3.41 8.17 4.51
N SER A 2 2.72 7.73 5.58
CA SER A 2 1.94 6.49 5.53
C SER A 2 0.99 6.50 4.35
N LYS A 3 0.99 5.43 3.54
CA LYS A 3 0.08 5.33 2.39
C LYS A 3 -1.36 5.39 2.90
N LYS A 4 -2.15 6.28 2.32
CA LYS A 4 -3.58 6.41 2.61
C LYS A 4 -4.36 5.67 1.54
N CYS A 5 -5.48 5.09 1.97
CA CYS A 5 -6.48 4.62 1.04
C CYS A 5 -7.08 5.83 0.29
N SER A 6 -7.61 5.60 -0.91
CA SER A 6 -8.35 6.62 -1.67
C SER A 6 -9.53 7.22 -0.88
N CYS A 7 -10.08 6.49 0.09
CA CYS A 7 -11.14 6.97 0.97
C CYS A 7 -10.64 7.83 2.17
N GLY A 8 -9.32 8.06 2.27
CA GLY A 8 -8.69 8.88 3.32
C GLY A 8 -8.28 8.13 4.58
N ASN A 9 -8.75 6.90 4.77
CA ASN A 9 -8.35 6.04 5.89
C ASN A 9 -6.91 5.52 5.75
N LYS A 10 -6.34 5.01 6.85
CA LYS A 10 -5.07 4.29 6.82
C LYS A 10 -5.18 3.09 5.88
N ALA A 11 -4.19 2.92 5.00
CA ALA A 11 -4.08 1.72 4.20
C ALA A 11 -3.23 0.68 4.95
N ASP A 12 -3.71 -0.55 4.98
CA ASP A 12 -3.02 -1.70 5.56
C ASP A 12 -2.79 -2.80 4.51
N TYR A 13 -3.37 -2.65 3.32
CA TYR A 13 -3.31 -3.62 2.22
C TYR A 13 -2.85 -2.97 0.93
N ALA A 14 -2.10 -3.72 0.13
CA ALA A 14 -1.80 -3.42 -1.26
C ALA A 14 -2.58 -4.41 -2.14
N VAL A 15 -3.35 -3.89 -3.09
CA VAL A 15 -4.25 -4.65 -3.95
C VAL A 15 -3.84 -4.44 -5.41
N HIS A 16 -4.04 -5.46 -6.25
CA HIS A 16 -3.66 -5.51 -7.67
C HIS A 16 -2.13 -5.46 -7.88
N ASP A 17 -1.71 -5.62 -9.14
CA ASP A 17 -0.30 -5.67 -9.53
C ASP A 17 0.44 -4.34 -9.32
N ASP A 18 -0.29 -3.23 -9.30
CA ASP A 18 0.24 -1.89 -9.06
C ASP A 18 0.37 -1.53 -7.56
N ALA A 19 0.08 -2.49 -6.68
CA ALA A 19 0.17 -2.35 -5.23
C ALA A 19 -0.61 -1.14 -4.69
N GLN A 20 -1.84 -0.94 -5.21
CA GLN A 20 -2.71 0.14 -4.76
C GLN A 20 -3.01 0.06 -3.26
N PRO A 21 -2.74 1.12 -2.48
CA PRO A 21 -2.99 1.11 -1.04
C PRO A 21 -4.49 1.20 -0.75
N LYS A 22 -5.01 0.22 -0.02
CA LYS A 22 -6.40 0.14 0.43
C LYS A 22 -6.50 -0.08 1.95
N CYS A 23 -7.54 0.48 2.56
CA CYS A 23 -7.98 0.06 3.89
C CYS A 23 -8.74 -1.26 3.79
N LEU A 24 -9.06 -1.88 4.92
CA LEU A 24 -9.79 -3.16 4.96
C LEU A 24 -11.08 -3.14 4.11
N LEU A 25 -11.93 -2.13 4.26
CA LEU A 25 -13.22 -2.07 3.57
C LEU A 25 -13.05 -1.93 2.04
N CYS A 26 -12.21 -0.99 1.60
CA CYS A 26 -11.99 -0.80 0.16
C CYS A 26 -11.18 -1.95 -0.47
N MET A 27 -10.44 -2.72 0.31
CA MET A 27 -9.82 -3.97 -0.15
C MET A 27 -10.88 -5.05 -0.40
N LEU A 28 -11.82 -5.22 0.54
CA LEU A 28 -12.92 -6.19 0.39
C LEU A 28 -13.78 -5.88 -0.85
N GLU A 29 -14.07 -4.61 -1.09
CA GLU A 29 -14.76 -4.18 -2.32
C GLU A 29 -13.95 -4.48 -3.59
N ALA A 30 -12.63 -4.30 -3.55
CA ALA A 30 -11.77 -4.55 -4.71
C ALA A 30 -11.64 -6.04 -5.06
N VAL A 31 -11.80 -6.94 -4.08
CA VAL A 31 -11.77 -8.39 -4.30
C VAL A 31 -13.15 -9.00 -4.56
N ASP A 32 -14.23 -8.23 -4.46
CA ASP A 32 -15.60 -8.67 -4.76
C ASP A 32 -15.86 -8.71 -6.27
N VAL A 33 -15.07 -9.52 -6.97
CA VAL A 33 -15.11 -9.71 -8.41
C VAL A 33 -14.91 -11.19 -8.75
N PRO A 34 -15.41 -11.68 -9.90
CA PRO A 34 -15.31 -13.11 -10.25
C PRO A 34 -13.90 -13.58 -10.60
N ILE A 35 -12.92 -12.67 -10.63
CA ILE A 35 -11.52 -12.95 -10.99
C ILE A 35 -10.63 -12.88 -9.74
N PRO A 36 -9.55 -13.69 -9.66
CA PRO A 36 -8.59 -13.57 -8.58
C PRO A 36 -7.91 -12.20 -8.60
N VAL A 37 -7.80 -11.58 -7.43
CA VAL A 37 -7.10 -10.32 -7.21
C VAL A 37 -5.95 -10.56 -6.24
N LEU A 38 -4.75 -10.11 -6.59
CA LEU A 38 -3.61 -10.17 -5.68
C LEU A 38 -3.78 -9.16 -4.55
N VAL A 39 -3.62 -9.65 -3.32
CA VAL A 39 -3.66 -8.85 -2.10
C VAL A 39 -2.49 -9.25 -1.22
N ARG A 40 -1.79 -8.25 -0.69
CA ARG A 40 -0.81 -8.43 0.39
C ARG A 40 -1.00 -7.36 1.46
N THR A 41 -0.50 -7.64 2.65
CA THR A 41 -0.37 -6.60 3.68
C THR A 41 0.74 -5.62 3.29
N LEU A 42 0.53 -4.34 3.59
CA LEU A 42 1.60 -3.36 3.52
C LEU A 42 2.58 -3.62 4.65
N ASP A 43 3.86 -3.65 4.31
CA ASP A 43 4.89 -3.83 5.31
C ASP A 43 5.03 -2.56 6.19
N PRO A 44 5.50 -2.68 7.44
CA PRO A 44 5.64 -1.54 8.34
C PRO A 44 6.47 -0.39 7.75
N TRP A 45 7.53 -0.69 6.99
CA TRP A 45 8.37 0.33 6.35
C TRP A 45 7.70 1.00 5.14
N GLU A 46 6.71 0.37 4.50
CA GLU A 46 5.89 0.98 3.46
C GLU A 46 4.78 1.88 4.05
N ALA A 47 4.41 1.60 5.30
CA ALA A 47 3.53 2.44 6.09
C ALA A 47 4.28 3.61 6.74
N GLU A 48 5.61 3.61 6.77
CA GLU A 48 6.40 4.74 7.25
C GLU A 48 6.66 5.77 6.14
N PRO A 49 6.73 7.07 6.48
CA PRO A 49 7.36 8.02 5.59
C PRO A 49 8.80 7.59 5.33
N VAL A 50 9.17 7.36 4.07
CA VAL A 50 10.58 7.39 3.65
C VAL A 50 11.15 8.70 4.20
N LYS A 51 12.04 8.60 5.19
CA LYS A 51 12.78 9.76 5.66
C LYS A 51 13.67 10.17 4.49
N PRO A 52 13.60 11.43 4.02
CA PRO A 52 14.36 11.87 2.87
C PRO A 52 15.88 11.72 3.06
N ASP A 53 16.37 11.53 4.30
CA ASP A 53 17.80 11.39 4.61
C ASP A 53 18.45 10.05 4.21
N LEU A 54 17.72 9.13 3.56
CA LEU A 54 18.21 7.79 3.20
C LEU A 54 18.43 7.57 1.69
N VAL A 55 18.20 8.59 0.84
CA VAL A 55 18.46 8.50 -0.61
C VAL A 55 19.90 8.89 -1.00
N ASP A 56 20.73 9.32 -0.05
CA ASP A 56 22.08 9.84 -0.32
C ASP A 56 23.23 8.83 -0.08
N VAL A 57 22.96 7.52 0.02
CA VAL A 57 24.02 6.50 0.27
C VAL A 57 24.10 5.43 -0.82
N ILE A 58 23.88 5.81 -2.08
CA ILE A 58 24.31 5.02 -3.23
C ILE A 58 25.35 5.87 -3.98
N ASP A 59 26.55 5.93 -3.41
CA ASP A 59 27.77 6.32 -4.14
C ASP A 59 28.39 5.02 -4.70
N GLU A 60 28.78 5.04 -5.97
CA GLU A 60 29.39 3.94 -6.76
C GLU A 60 30.69 3.37 -6.14
#